data_AF-A0AAW3PNZ3-F1
#
_entry.id   AF-A0AAW3PNZ3-F1
#
_cell.length_a   1.000
_cell.length_b   1.000
_cell.length_c   1.000
_cell.angle_alpha   90.00
_cell.angle_beta   90.00
_cell.angle_gamma   90.00
#
_symmetry.space_group_name_H-M   'P 1'
#
loop_
_entity.id
_entity.type
_entity.pdbx_description
1 polymer ?
#
loop_
_entity_poly.entity_id
_entity_poly.type
_entity_poly.pdbx_seq_one_letter_code
_entity_poly.pdbx_strand_id
1 'polypeptide(L)'
;MEHALGIERRELGGAATAKVLLYAAGILLVAEWIGSFTFKLGPGKVVLLPMIWALLLGAAVGLASARWNGSARLSVPDQFFAAAILQPALLLFVSKLGLMVGSALPKLASAGWALAFQEFGHFVGTILLGLPLALLLGIKREAIGATFSVGREPSLAIIGEKYGMDSAEGRGVLAEYLTGTVFGAVFIAVFAGFVTSLGIFDPLALAMGSGVGSGSMMAAASGAIAAQQDPETAKSVLAFAAASNLITTTIGTYFTLFISLPLAVWGYRVLEPLIGRTTKASAQPEAASPSLGEVRTEAPALGYGGKLLAWIVTAAMALVCDWIAHGTTPLAGLPGIAIMVGATIVGDAQARVTGRRIPAVCWVSVVAMFLTSPWSPWASQIAALSSHNDFLGVTTPMLVFAGLSIAKDIPAFRRLGWRIVLVSFVANAGTFIGATLVAQLFHI
;
A
#
# COMPACT_ATOMS: atom_id res chain seq x y z
N MET A 1 33.32 -0.26 1.41
CA MET A 1 32.94 0.92 0.59
C MET A 1 33.13 0.70 -0.91
N GLU A 2 33.93 -0.28 -1.38
CA GLU A 2 34.09 -0.55 -2.82
C GLU A 2 32.99 -1.45 -3.45
N HIS A 3 32.20 -2.17 -2.64
CA HIS A 3 31.06 -2.95 -3.14
C HIS A 3 29.78 -2.12 -3.39
N ALA A 4 29.76 -0.84 -3.01
CA ALA A 4 28.65 0.08 -3.28
C ALA A 4 28.71 0.71 -4.68
N LEU A 5 29.86 0.66 -5.35
CA LEU A 5 30.13 1.34 -6.62
C LEU A 5 29.75 0.52 -7.86
N GLY A 6 29.34 -0.75 -7.70
CA GLY A 6 29.02 -1.64 -8.82
C GLY A 6 27.62 -1.49 -9.42
N ILE A 7 26.72 -0.71 -8.80
CA ILE A 7 25.33 -0.54 -9.26
C ILE A 7 25.03 0.89 -9.73
N GLU A 8 25.89 1.87 -9.43
CA GLU A 8 25.75 3.27 -9.90
C GLU A 8 25.97 3.46 -11.40
N ARG A 9 26.29 2.39 -12.16
CA ARG A 9 26.62 2.48 -13.59
C ARG A 9 26.06 1.38 -14.47
N ARG A 10 24.91 0.81 -14.12
CA ARG A 10 24.06 0.25 -15.19
C ARG A 10 23.10 1.35 -15.60
N GLU A 11 23.53 2.14 -16.58
CA GLU A 11 22.58 2.85 -17.43
C GLU A 11 21.49 1.86 -17.79
N LEU A 12 20.27 2.18 -17.38
CA LEU A 12 19.05 1.48 -17.73
C LEU A 12 19.00 1.38 -19.25
N GLY A 13 19.54 0.30 -19.82
CA GLY A 13 19.59 0.12 -21.26
C GLY A 13 18.19 0.31 -21.82
N GLY A 14 18.02 1.23 -22.77
CA GLY A 14 16.68 1.69 -23.21
C GLY A 14 15.73 0.56 -23.59
N ALA A 15 16.26 -0.55 -24.10
CA ALA A 15 15.48 -1.74 -24.44
C ALA A 15 14.88 -2.49 -23.22
N ALA A 16 15.61 -2.61 -22.10
CA ALA A 16 15.11 -3.28 -20.89
C ALA A 16 14.02 -2.42 -20.21
N THR A 17 14.25 -1.11 -20.17
CA THR A 17 13.27 -0.13 -19.71
C THR A 17 11.99 -0.18 -20.55
N ALA A 18 12.11 -0.08 -21.87
CA ALA A 18 10.98 -0.13 -22.79
C ALA A 18 10.18 -1.44 -22.63
N LYS A 19 10.86 -2.57 -22.45
CA LYS A 19 10.21 -3.86 -22.24
C LYS A 19 9.28 -3.85 -21.02
N VAL A 20 9.75 -3.45 -19.84
CA VAL A 20 8.91 -3.41 -18.62
C VAL A 20 7.72 -2.47 -18.81
N LEU A 21 7.93 -1.31 -19.45
CA LEU A 21 6.87 -0.34 -19.71
C LEU A 21 5.83 -0.87 -20.71
N LEU A 22 6.24 -1.60 -21.74
CA LEU A 22 5.32 -2.22 -22.71
C LEU A 22 4.47 -3.31 -22.07
N TYR A 23 5.07 -4.16 -21.22
CA TYR A 23 4.30 -5.12 -20.43
C TYR A 23 3.31 -4.41 -19.51
N ALA A 24 3.75 -3.34 -18.84
CA ALA A 24 2.90 -2.60 -17.93
C ALA A 24 1.70 -1.97 -18.68
N ALA A 25 1.94 -1.35 -19.83
CA ALA A 25 0.88 -0.81 -20.68
C ALA A 25 -0.08 -1.89 -21.18
N GLY A 26 0.44 -3.04 -21.64
CA GLY A 26 -0.40 -4.15 -22.11
C GLY A 26 -1.28 -4.73 -20.99
N ILE A 27 -0.71 -4.95 -19.80
CA ILE A 27 -1.45 -5.44 -18.63
C ILE A 27 -2.53 -4.43 -18.23
N LEU A 28 -2.20 -3.14 -18.21
CA LEU A 28 -3.16 -2.08 -17.91
C LEU A 28 -4.34 -2.11 -18.88
N LEU A 29 -4.10 -2.17 -20.19
CA LEU A 29 -5.16 -2.21 -21.19
C LEU A 29 -6.07 -3.43 -21.00
N VAL A 30 -5.49 -4.59 -20.71
CA VAL A 30 -6.27 -5.82 -20.45
C VAL A 30 -7.08 -5.69 -19.16
N ALA A 31 -6.48 -5.12 -18.10
CA ALA A 31 -7.15 -4.94 -16.81
C ALA A 31 -8.35 -3.99 -16.91
N GLU A 32 -8.19 -2.86 -17.61
CA GLU A 32 -9.29 -1.90 -17.86
C GLU A 32 -10.36 -2.50 -18.78
N TRP A 33 -9.97 -3.32 -19.77
CA TRP A 33 -10.92 -4.03 -20.63
C TRP A 33 -11.75 -5.09 -19.88
N ILE A 34 -11.15 -5.79 -18.90
CA ILE A 34 -11.90 -6.71 -18.02
C ILE A 34 -12.94 -5.95 -17.20
N GLY A 35 -12.62 -4.73 -16.76
CA GLY A 35 -13.53 -3.88 -16.02
C GLY A 35 -13.79 -4.36 -14.58
N SER A 36 -14.84 -3.83 -13.97
CA SER A 36 -15.28 -4.22 -12.63
C SER A 36 -16.05 -5.54 -12.67
N PHE A 37 -15.66 -6.49 -11.83
CA PHE A 37 -16.36 -7.76 -11.65
C PHE A 37 -16.94 -7.87 -10.24
N THR A 38 -18.25 -8.12 -10.13
CA THR A 38 -18.93 -8.30 -8.84
C THR A 38 -19.48 -9.70 -8.73
N PHE A 39 -19.22 -10.38 -7.61
CA PHE A 39 -19.79 -11.68 -7.32
C PHE A 39 -20.32 -11.75 -5.87
N LYS A 40 -21.29 -12.63 -5.64
CA LYS A 40 -21.85 -12.87 -4.31
C LYS A 40 -20.97 -13.84 -3.53
N LEU A 41 -20.71 -13.53 -2.27
CA LEU A 41 -19.98 -14.37 -1.33
C LEU A 41 -20.81 -14.52 -0.05
N GLY A 42 -21.57 -15.61 0.06
CA GLY A 42 -22.49 -15.82 1.18
C GLY A 42 -23.52 -14.68 1.31
N PRO A 43 -23.68 -14.04 2.49
CA PRO A 43 -24.60 -12.91 2.67
C PRO A 43 -24.09 -11.60 2.02
N GLY A 44 -22.81 -11.53 1.67
CA GLY A 44 -22.18 -10.33 1.13
C GLY A 44 -21.89 -10.40 -0.37
N LYS A 45 -21.31 -9.31 -0.90
CA LYS A 45 -20.77 -9.23 -2.26
C LYS A 45 -19.33 -8.73 -2.22
N VAL A 46 -18.54 -9.17 -3.20
CA VAL A 46 -17.16 -8.74 -3.40
C VAL A 46 -17.05 -8.07 -4.76
N VAL A 47 -16.38 -6.91 -4.80
CA VAL A 47 -16.13 -6.14 -6.02
C VAL A 47 -14.64 -6.17 -6.33
N LEU A 48 -14.28 -6.69 -7.49
CA LEU A 48 -12.93 -6.66 -8.03
C LEU A 48 -12.85 -5.56 -9.09
N LEU A 49 -12.06 -4.54 -8.80
CA LEU A 49 -11.85 -3.41 -9.69
C LEU A 49 -10.71 -3.68 -10.70
N PRO A 50 -10.66 -2.96 -11.84
CA PRO A 50 -9.60 -3.05 -12.84
C PRO A 50 -8.19 -3.05 -12.23
N MET A 51 -7.95 -2.20 -11.24
CA MET A 51 -6.66 -2.10 -10.55
C MET A 51 -6.20 -3.43 -9.91
N ILE A 52 -7.13 -4.28 -9.46
CA ILE A 52 -6.83 -5.59 -8.87
C ILE A 52 -6.48 -6.59 -9.97
N TRP A 53 -7.17 -6.53 -11.11
CA TRP A 53 -6.78 -7.30 -12.29
C TRP A 53 -5.39 -6.91 -12.78
N ALA A 54 -5.06 -5.63 -12.79
CA ALA A 54 -3.73 -5.12 -13.11
C ALA A 54 -2.64 -5.72 -12.20
N LEU A 55 -2.87 -5.75 -10.89
CA LEU A 55 -1.97 -6.38 -9.92
C LEU A 55 -1.82 -7.89 -10.19
N LEU A 56 -2.94 -8.60 -10.33
CA LEU A 56 -2.97 -10.07 -10.52
C LEU A 56 -2.36 -10.50 -11.85
N LEU A 57 -2.64 -9.79 -12.94
CA LEU A 57 -2.06 -10.04 -14.25
C LEU A 57 -0.57 -9.70 -14.27
N GLY A 58 -0.15 -8.60 -13.64
CA GLY A 58 1.26 -8.27 -13.46
C GLY A 58 2.01 -9.36 -12.71
N ALA A 59 1.41 -9.87 -11.62
CA ALA A 59 1.95 -11.01 -10.88
C ALA A 59 2.02 -12.27 -11.76
N ALA A 60 0.93 -12.62 -12.43
CA ALA A 60 0.85 -13.81 -13.27
C ALA A 60 1.90 -13.78 -14.39
N VAL A 61 2.05 -12.64 -15.08
CA VAL A 61 3.06 -12.45 -16.13
C VAL A 61 4.48 -12.49 -15.53
N GLY A 62 4.72 -11.81 -14.42
CA GLY A 62 6.01 -11.81 -13.73
C GLY A 62 6.45 -13.20 -13.25
N LEU A 63 5.51 -14.04 -12.79
CA LEU A 63 5.78 -15.42 -12.38
C LEU A 63 5.91 -16.37 -13.59
N ALA A 64 5.05 -16.23 -14.60
CA ALA A 64 5.06 -17.07 -15.78
C ALA A 64 6.29 -16.84 -16.67
N SER A 65 6.79 -15.61 -16.72
CA SER A 65 7.96 -15.22 -17.51
C SER A 65 9.21 -16.04 -17.17
N ALA A 66 9.31 -16.58 -15.95
CA ALA A 66 10.42 -17.43 -15.54
C ALA A 66 10.56 -18.69 -16.40
N ARG A 67 9.48 -19.15 -17.03
CA ARG A 67 9.44 -20.32 -17.93
C ARG A 67 9.62 -19.94 -19.40
N TRP A 68 9.69 -18.66 -19.75
CA TRP A 68 9.77 -18.21 -21.14
C TRP A 68 11.23 -18.13 -21.59
N ASN A 69 11.46 -18.38 -22.88
CA ASN A 69 12.76 -18.24 -23.53
C ASN A 69 12.80 -16.98 -24.41
N GLY A 70 13.98 -16.37 -24.57
CA GLY A 70 14.19 -15.23 -25.47
C GLY A 70 13.86 -13.86 -24.87
N SER A 71 13.60 -12.88 -25.75
CA SER A 71 13.42 -11.46 -25.41
C SER A 71 12.14 -11.16 -24.63
N ALA A 72 11.14 -12.05 -24.67
CA ALA A 72 9.89 -11.92 -23.93
C ALA A 72 10.07 -12.16 -22.42
N ARG A 73 11.14 -12.82 -21.98
CA ARG A 73 11.38 -13.12 -20.56
C ARG A 73 11.60 -11.82 -19.75
N LEU A 74 10.80 -11.65 -18.70
CA LEU A 74 11.06 -10.69 -17.63
C LEU A 74 12.08 -11.31 -16.66
N SER A 75 13.30 -10.81 -16.71
CA SER A 75 14.39 -11.22 -15.84
C SER A 75 14.21 -10.64 -14.42
N VAL A 76 14.92 -11.19 -13.44
CA VAL A 76 14.91 -10.66 -12.07
C VAL A 76 15.29 -9.16 -12.02
N PRO A 77 16.30 -8.66 -12.77
CA PRO A 77 16.55 -7.23 -12.90
C PRO A 77 15.37 -6.40 -13.42
N ASP A 78 14.59 -6.94 -14.37
CA ASP A 78 13.39 -6.26 -14.88
C ASP A 78 12.33 -6.11 -13.78
N GLN A 79 12.19 -7.11 -12.90
CA GLN A 79 11.27 -7.10 -11.76
C GLN A 79 11.72 -6.11 -10.68
N PHE A 80 13.03 -6.02 -10.42
CA PHE A 80 13.59 -4.98 -9.55
C PHE A 80 13.42 -3.58 -10.15
N PHE A 81 13.47 -3.45 -11.47
CA PHE A 81 13.20 -2.18 -12.13
C PHE A 81 11.73 -1.77 -12.03
N ALA A 82 10.79 -2.72 -12.21
CA ALA A 82 9.36 -2.48 -11.94
C ALA A 82 9.15 -2.03 -10.49
N ALA A 83 9.83 -2.69 -9.53
CA ALA A 83 9.82 -2.28 -8.13
C ALA A 83 10.41 -0.89 -7.89
N ALA A 84 11.42 -0.49 -8.66
CA ALA A 84 12.05 0.83 -8.55
C ALA A 84 11.14 1.95 -9.08
N ILE A 85 10.26 1.66 -10.06
CA ILE A 85 9.24 2.58 -10.58
C ILE A 85 8.10 2.80 -9.57
N LEU A 86 7.85 1.83 -8.68
CA LEU A 86 6.77 1.93 -7.69
C LEU A 86 6.89 3.17 -6.81
N GLN A 87 8.08 3.47 -6.31
CA GLN A 87 8.24 4.61 -5.39
C GLN A 87 7.91 5.96 -6.07
N PRO A 88 8.41 6.26 -7.28
CA PRO A 88 7.93 7.42 -8.03
C PRO A 88 6.43 7.39 -8.36
N ALA A 89 5.89 6.24 -8.79
CA ALA A 89 4.46 6.08 -9.09
C ALA A 89 3.59 6.38 -7.86
N LEU A 90 4.03 5.91 -6.69
CA LEU A 90 3.41 6.17 -5.40
C LEU A 90 3.39 7.66 -5.09
N LEU A 91 4.44 8.44 -5.41
CA LEU A 91 4.41 9.88 -5.19
C LEU A 91 3.38 10.59 -6.09
N LEU A 92 3.19 10.15 -7.33
CA LEU A 92 2.13 10.67 -8.19
C LEU A 92 0.75 10.33 -7.64
N PHE A 93 0.57 9.10 -7.13
CA PHE A 93 -0.62 8.68 -6.42
C PHE A 93 -0.88 9.53 -5.16
N VAL A 94 0.14 9.77 -4.33
CA VAL A 94 0.06 10.65 -3.15
C VAL A 94 -0.31 12.08 -3.53
N SER A 95 0.15 12.57 -4.68
CA SER A 95 -0.28 13.87 -5.22
C SER A 95 -1.79 13.89 -5.49
N LYS A 96 -2.36 12.84 -6.11
CA LYS A 96 -3.82 12.71 -6.27
C LYS A 96 -4.54 12.70 -4.93
N LEU A 97 -4.05 11.91 -3.97
CA LEU A 97 -4.60 11.85 -2.62
C LEU A 97 -4.61 13.23 -1.96
N GLY A 98 -3.49 13.96 -2.03
CA GLY A 98 -3.38 15.31 -1.50
C GLY A 98 -4.41 16.26 -2.09
N LEU A 99 -4.57 16.27 -3.42
CA LEU A 99 -5.59 17.10 -4.09
C LEU A 99 -7.02 16.77 -3.62
N MET A 100 -7.33 15.48 -3.40
CA MET A 100 -8.63 15.06 -2.89
C MET A 100 -8.84 15.51 -1.44
N VAL A 101 -7.86 15.27 -0.57
CA VAL A 101 -7.87 15.68 0.84
C VAL A 101 -8.01 17.19 0.97
N GLY A 102 -7.27 17.97 0.17
CA GLY A 102 -7.30 19.44 0.18
C GLY A 102 -8.71 20.00 -0.03
N SER A 103 -9.43 19.44 -1.00
CA SER A 103 -10.82 19.82 -1.28
C SER A 103 -11.81 19.39 -0.18
N ALA A 104 -11.46 18.36 0.60
CA ALA A 104 -12.29 17.80 1.65
C ALA A 104 -11.91 18.30 3.06
N LEU A 105 -10.92 19.19 3.20
CA LEU A 105 -10.42 19.67 4.49
C LEU A 105 -11.52 20.15 5.45
N PRO A 106 -12.54 20.93 5.04
CA PRO A 106 -13.61 21.32 5.95
C PRO A 106 -14.38 20.13 6.54
N LYS A 107 -14.64 19.10 5.74
CA LYS A 107 -15.34 17.87 6.17
C LYS A 107 -14.44 16.96 7.02
N LEU A 108 -13.13 16.95 6.76
CA LEU A 108 -12.17 16.21 7.58
C LEU A 108 -11.96 16.88 8.94
N ALA A 109 -12.01 18.21 9.01
CA ALA A 109 -11.87 18.95 10.26
C ALA A 109 -12.97 18.61 11.26
N SER A 110 -14.21 18.38 10.81
CA SER A 110 -15.30 17.92 11.70
C SER A 110 -15.08 16.50 12.21
N ALA A 111 -14.37 15.65 11.47
CA ALA A 111 -13.99 14.30 11.90
C ALA A 111 -12.62 14.25 12.62
N GLY A 112 -12.06 15.41 12.98
CA GLY A 112 -10.67 15.54 13.43
C GLY A 112 -10.30 14.65 14.62
N TRP A 113 -11.21 14.42 15.56
CA TRP A 113 -10.97 13.51 16.68
C TRP A 113 -10.88 12.05 16.24
N ALA A 114 -11.76 11.63 15.34
CA ALA A 114 -11.73 10.27 14.83
C ALA A 114 -10.45 10.02 14.03
N LEU A 115 -10.00 11.00 13.23
CA LEU A 115 -8.71 10.99 12.53
C LEU A 115 -7.51 10.96 13.50
N ALA A 116 -7.59 11.62 14.64
CA ALA A 116 -6.52 11.59 15.63
C ALA A 116 -6.45 10.24 16.37
N PHE A 117 -7.60 9.63 16.68
CA PHE A 117 -7.66 8.41 17.48
C PHE A 117 -7.66 7.11 16.66
N GLN A 118 -7.88 7.16 15.35
CA GLN A 118 -7.89 5.96 14.50
C GLN A 118 -6.61 5.13 14.60
N GLU A 119 -5.45 5.76 14.88
CA GLU A 119 -4.16 5.07 14.98
C GLU A 119 -4.21 4.02 16.10
N PHE A 120 -4.91 4.33 17.20
CA PHE A 120 -5.16 3.32 18.24
C PHE A 120 -5.91 2.13 17.67
N GLY A 121 -6.96 2.36 16.87
CA GLY A 121 -7.68 1.28 16.21
C GLY A 121 -6.81 0.47 15.25
N HIS A 122 -5.99 1.11 14.43
CA HIS A 122 -5.08 0.45 13.50
C HIS A 122 -4.10 -0.49 14.23
N PHE A 123 -3.42 0.00 15.26
CA PHE A 123 -2.36 -0.77 15.95
C PHE A 123 -2.89 -1.72 17.02
N VAL A 124 -3.93 -1.33 17.75
CA VAL A 124 -4.57 -2.23 18.73
C VAL A 124 -5.28 -3.35 17.99
N GLY A 125 -5.86 -3.09 16.82
CA GLY A 125 -6.48 -4.10 15.97
C GLY A 125 -5.52 -5.21 15.54
N THR A 126 -4.29 -4.86 15.11
CA THR A 126 -3.28 -5.89 14.75
C THR A 126 -2.90 -6.75 15.93
N ILE A 127 -2.70 -6.13 17.11
CA ILE A 127 -2.26 -6.83 18.31
C ILE A 127 -3.40 -7.71 18.86
N LEU A 128 -4.61 -7.17 19.01
CA LEU A 128 -5.73 -7.89 19.62
C LEU A 128 -6.17 -9.11 18.82
N LEU A 129 -6.08 -9.07 17.49
CA LEU A 129 -6.48 -10.21 16.65
C LEU A 129 -5.28 -11.06 16.23
N GLY A 130 -4.20 -10.43 15.78
CA GLY A 130 -3.03 -11.11 15.24
C GLY A 130 -2.22 -11.85 16.30
N LEU A 131 -1.94 -11.22 17.45
CA LEU A 131 -1.04 -11.79 18.46
C LEU A 131 -1.62 -13.05 19.13
N PRO A 132 -2.91 -13.09 19.57
CA PRO A 132 -3.48 -14.31 20.10
C PRO A 132 -3.48 -15.45 19.08
N LEU A 133 -3.84 -15.16 17.82
CA LEU A 133 -3.84 -16.16 16.76
C LEU A 133 -2.43 -16.71 16.51
N ALA A 134 -1.43 -15.84 16.47
CA ALA A 134 -0.04 -16.25 16.28
C ALA A 134 0.42 -17.22 17.37
N LEU A 135 0.12 -16.91 18.63
CA LEU A 135 0.45 -17.75 19.78
C LEU A 135 -0.29 -19.09 19.75
N LEU A 136 -1.57 -19.10 19.38
CA LEU A 136 -2.36 -20.33 19.21
C LEU A 136 -1.79 -21.22 18.08
N LEU A 137 -1.26 -20.61 17.03
CA LEU A 137 -0.58 -21.32 15.94
C LEU A 137 0.86 -21.74 16.32
N GLY A 138 1.30 -21.47 17.54
CA GLY A 138 2.63 -21.84 18.07
C GLY A 138 3.76 -20.95 17.56
N ILE A 139 3.45 -19.77 17.02
CA ILE A 139 4.44 -18.77 16.63
C ILE A 139 4.83 -18.00 17.89
N LYS A 140 6.12 -18.01 18.26
CA LYS A 140 6.62 -17.41 19.50
C LYS A 140 7.08 -15.98 19.28
N ARG A 141 8.39 -15.73 19.28
CA ARG A 141 8.92 -14.36 19.26
C ARG A 141 8.69 -13.67 17.91
N GLU A 142 8.59 -14.42 16.82
CA GLU A 142 8.18 -13.91 15.51
C GLU A 142 6.79 -13.25 15.55
N ALA A 143 5.92 -13.67 16.49
CA ALA A 143 4.59 -13.08 16.63
C ALA A 143 4.66 -11.59 16.97
N ILE A 144 5.65 -11.17 17.76
CA ILE A 144 5.84 -9.76 18.11
C ILE A 144 6.09 -8.95 16.83
N GLY A 145 7.05 -9.41 16.01
CA GLY A 145 7.39 -8.76 14.74
C GLY A 145 6.27 -8.80 13.70
N ALA A 146 5.46 -9.86 13.69
CA ALA A 146 4.37 -10.02 12.74
C ALA A 146 3.08 -9.26 13.10
N THR A 147 2.91 -8.82 14.35
CA THR A 147 1.60 -8.33 14.85
C THR A 147 1.63 -6.93 15.46
N PHE A 148 2.80 -6.33 15.65
CA PHE A 148 2.89 -4.94 16.14
C PHE A 148 2.57 -3.89 15.07
N SER A 149 2.49 -4.27 13.80
CA SER A 149 2.10 -3.36 12.71
C SER A 149 1.80 -4.16 11.44
N VAL A 150 1.38 -3.46 10.39
CA VAL A 150 1.12 -3.97 9.03
C VAL A 150 2.41 -4.24 8.23
N GLY A 151 3.57 -4.24 8.90
CA GLY A 151 4.90 -4.52 8.33
C GLY A 151 5.22 -3.66 7.12
N ARG A 152 5.35 -2.34 7.30
CA ARG A 152 5.83 -1.42 6.27
C ARG A 152 7.29 -1.04 6.51
N GLU A 153 7.88 -0.24 5.62
CA GLU A 153 9.29 0.17 5.69
C GLU A 153 9.69 0.75 7.06
N PRO A 154 8.89 1.61 7.71
CA PRO A 154 9.21 2.08 9.06
C PRO A 154 9.23 0.93 10.09
N SER A 155 8.36 -0.06 9.98
CA SER A 155 8.32 -1.23 10.84
C SER A 155 9.58 -2.08 10.71
N LEU A 156 10.07 -2.27 9.48
CA LEU A 156 11.32 -2.98 9.22
C LEU A 156 12.51 -2.24 9.85
N ALA A 157 12.58 -0.92 9.68
CA ALA A 157 13.63 -0.09 10.28
C ALA A 157 13.63 -0.18 11.81
N ILE A 158 12.47 -0.03 12.45
CA ILE A 158 12.32 -0.10 13.92
C ILE A 158 12.84 -1.44 14.46
N ILE A 159 12.45 -2.56 13.85
CA ILE A 159 12.87 -3.89 14.30
C ILE A 159 14.34 -4.15 13.98
N GLY A 160 14.79 -3.73 12.80
CA GLY A 160 16.18 -3.84 12.37
C GLY A 160 17.14 -3.13 13.34
N GLU A 161 16.80 -1.93 13.78
CA GLU A 161 17.60 -1.16 14.75
C GLU A 161 17.51 -1.74 16.18
N LYS A 162 16.33 -2.17 16.61
CA LYS A 162 16.10 -2.58 18.01
C LYS A 162 16.51 -4.03 18.31
N TYR A 163 16.28 -4.94 17.36
CA TYR A 163 16.49 -6.38 17.56
C TYR A 163 17.43 -7.02 16.52
N GLY A 164 17.68 -6.35 15.39
CA GLY A 164 18.40 -6.92 14.25
C GLY A 164 17.51 -7.77 13.35
N MET A 165 17.74 -7.74 12.03
CA MET A 165 16.90 -8.46 11.06
C MET A 165 17.00 -9.98 11.13
N ASP A 166 18.07 -10.50 11.73
CA ASP A 166 18.27 -11.94 11.94
C ASP A 166 17.53 -12.51 13.16
N SER A 167 17.00 -11.62 14.01
CA SER A 167 16.20 -12.00 15.19
C SER A 167 14.85 -12.63 14.79
N ALA A 168 14.20 -13.27 15.76
CA ALA A 168 12.84 -13.79 15.57
C ALA A 168 11.86 -12.66 15.21
N GLU A 169 11.95 -11.51 15.89
CA GLU A 169 11.16 -10.32 15.56
C GLU A 169 11.42 -9.84 14.13
N GLY A 170 12.69 -9.82 13.70
CA GLY A 170 13.12 -9.48 12.34
C GLY A 170 12.46 -10.38 11.28
N ARG A 171 12.47 -11.70 11.52
CA ARG A 171 11.78 -12.67 10.65
C ARG A 171 10.28 -12.45 10.62
N GLY A 172 9.69 -12.14 11.78
CA GLY A 172 8.27 -11.85 11.92
C GLY A 172 7.84 -10.64 11.08
N VAL A 173 8.55 -9.52 11.20
CA VAL A 173 8.22 -8.29 10.46
C VAL A 173 8.50 -8.43 8.95
N LEU A 174 9.54 -9.19 8.57
CA LEU A 174 9.80 -9.50 7.16
C LEU A 174 8.68 -10.36 6.55
N ALA A 175 8.19 -11.34 7.30
CA ALA A 175 7.08 -12.16 6.86
C ALA A 175 5.81 -11.34 6.63
N GLU A 176 5.51 -10.40 7.54
CA GLU A 176 4.40 -9.46 7.39
C GLU A 176 4.57 -8.55 6.16
N TYR A 177 5.75 -7.95 6.00
CA TYR A 177 6.06 -7.08 4.86
C TYR A 177 5.91 -7.81 3.52
N LEU A 178 6.48 -9.01 3.42
CA LEU A 178 6.40 -9.85 2.22
C LEU A 178 4.97 -10.28 1.93
N THR A 179 4.24 -10.77 2.94
CA THR A 179 2.86 -11.21 2.77
C THR A 179 1.97 -10.06 2.32
N GLY A 180 2.09 -8.90 2.95
CA GLY A 180 1.31 -7.72 2.56
C GLY A 180 1.67 -7.20 1.18
N THR A 181 2.93 -7.25 0.77
CA THR A 181 3.34 -6.83 -0.59
C THR A 181 2.82 -7.77 -1.67
N VAL A 182 2.84 -9.08 -1.41
CA VAL A 182 2.41 -10.09 -2.39
C VAL A 182 0.89 -10.23 -2.46
N PHE A 183 0.21 -10.25 -1.32
CA PHE A 183 -1.23 -10.56 -1.24
C PHE A 183 -2.09 -9.48 -0.58
N GLY A 184 -1.50 -8.54 0.15
CA GLY A 184 -2.23 -7.62 1.02
C GLY A 184 -3.28 -6.79 0.28
N ALA A 185 -2.94 -6.22 -0.87
CA ALA A 185 -3.89 -5.43 -1.67
C ALA A 185 -5.08 -6.27 -2.17
N VAL A 186 -4.85 -7.51 -2.61
CA VAL A 186 -5.92 -8.41 -3.06
C VAL A 186 -6.80 -8.81 -1.87
N PHE A 187 -6.16 -9.22 -0.76
CA PHE A 187 -6.83 -9.62 0.45
C PHE A 187 -7.73 -8.50 0.99
N ILE A 188 -7.19 -7.29 1.14
CA ILE A 188 -7.93 -6.19 1.74
C ILE A 188 -9.03 -5.65 0.81
N ALA A 189 -8.87 -5.70 -0.52
CA ALA A 189 -9.94 -5.36 -1.44
C ALA A 189 -11.13 -6.31 -1.26
N VAL A 190 -10.87 -7.63 -1.22
CA VAL A 190 -11.90 -8.64 -1.00
C VAL A 190 -12.55 -8.47 0.36
N PHE A 191 -11.74 -8.28 1.40
CA PHE A 191 -12.20 -8.16 2.78
C PHE A 191 -13.01 -6.88 3.01
N ALA A 192 -12.49 -5.71 2.64
CA ALA A 192 -13.18 -4.43 2.76
C ALA A 192 -14.45 -4.40 1.91
N GLY A 193 -14.40 -4.93 0.69
CA GLY A 193 -15.57 -5.07 -0.17
C GLY A 193 -16.67 -5.92 0.48
N PHE A 194 -16.30 -7.08 1.04
CA PHE A 194 -17.22 -7.93 1.78
C PHE A 194 -17.80 -7.24 3.02
N VAL A 195 -16.97 -6.62 3.87
CA VAL A 195 -17.44 -5.94 5.09
C VAL A 195 -18.39 -4.79 4.76
N THR A 196 -18.10 -4.02 3.70
CA THR A 196 -18.99 -2.94 3.20
C THR A 196 -20.36 -3.49 2.85
N SER A 197 -20.40 -4.65 2.18
CA SER A 197 -21.66 -5.25 1.74
C SER A 197 -22.56 -5.75 2.87
N LEU A 198 -22.03 -5.91 4.09
CA LEU A 198 -22.82 -6.29 5.26
C LEU A 198 -23.70 -5.14 5.78
N GLY A 199 -23.41 -3.89 5.40
CA GLY A 199 -24.18 -2.72 5.84
C GLY A 199 -24.13 -2.44 7.34
N ILE A 200 -23.11 -2.95 8.04
CA ILE A 200 -22.97 -2.84 9.50
C ILE A 200 -22.30 -1.51 9.89
N PHE A 201 -21.38 -1.02 9.08
CA PHE A 201 -20.56 0.17 9.36
C PHE A 201 -20.90 1.30 8.42
N ASP A 202 -20.70 2.53 8.90
CA ASP A 202 -20.74 3.72 8.05
C ASP A 202 -19.63 3.65 6.98
N PRO A 203 -19.91 3.98 5.71
CA PRO A 203 -18.90 4.00 4.65
C PRO A 203 -17.68 4.88 4.97
N LEU A 204 -17.84 6.00 5.67
CA LEU A 204 -16.74 6.86 6.10
C LEU A 204 -15.93 6.23 7.21
N ALA A 205 -16.54 5.48 8.12
CA ALA A 205 -15.81 4.70 9.11
C ALA A 205 -14.96 3.60 8.45
N LEU A 206 -15.53 2.91 7.45
CA LEU A 206 -14.79 1.92 6.64
C LEU A 206 -13.65 2.56 5.85
N ALA A 207 -13.85 3.78 5.36
CA ALA A 207 -12.81 4.56 4.69
C ALA A 207 -11.62 4.81 5.61
N MET A 208 -11.87 5.20 6.87
CA MET A 208 -10.82 5.38 7.87
C MET A 208 -10.07 4.07 8.14
N GLY A 209 -10.79 2.95 8.24
CA GLY A 209 -10.21 1.63 8.35
C GLY A 209 -9.29 1.24 7.19
N SER A 210 -9.56 1.74 5.97
CA SER A 210 -8.75 1.43 4.78
C SER A 210 -7.37 2.09 4.77
N GLY A 211 -7.14 3.13 5.57
CA GLY A 211 -5.87 3.87 5.61
C GLY A 211 -4.75 3.19 6.39
N VAL A 212 -4.50 1.92 6.10
CA VAL A 212 -3.59 1.03 6.85
C VAL A 212 -2.09 1.35 6.76
N GLY A 213 -1.71 2.48 6.15
CA GLY A 213 -0.31 2.90 5.96
C GLY A 213 0.36 2.30 4.73
N SER A 214 -0.42 1.72 3.81
CA SER A 214 0.05 1.23 2.50
C SER A 214 -0.81 1.82 1.40
N GLY A 215 -0.21 2.58 0.47
CA GLY A 215 -0.95 3.21 -0.62
C GLY A 215 -1.68 2.21 -1.52
N SER A 216 -1.06 1.06 -1.81
CA SER A 216 -1.69 0.00 -2.62
C SER A 216 -2.85 -0.68 -1.90
N MET A 217 -2.71 -0.97 -0.60
CA MET A 217 -3.80 -1.57 0.19
C MET A 217 -4.93 -0.58 0.43
N MET A 218 -4.61 0.68 0.75
CA MET A 218 -5.60 1.73 0.91
C MET A 218 -6.39 1.90 -0.37
N ALA A 219 -5.73 2.00 -1.53
CA ALA A 219 -6.44 2.17 -2.79
C ALA A 219 -7.33 0.98 -3.16
N ALA A 220 -6.85 -0.23 -2.89
CA ALA A 220 -7.58 -1.47 -3.10
C ALA A 220 -8.83 -1.55 -2.21
N ALA A 221 -8.70 -1.26 -0.91
CA ALA A 221 -9.79 -1.28 0.05
C ALA A 221 -10.80 -0.13 -0.17
N SER A 222 -10.32 1.12 -0.27
CA SER A 222 -11.16 2.29 -0.48
C SER A 222 -11.88 2.25 -1.81
N GLY A 223 -11.24 1.72 -2.85
CA GLY A 223 -11.88 1.45 -4.14
C GLY A 223 -13.02 0.44 -4.02
N ALA A 224 -12.79 -0.68 -3.33
CA ALA A 224 -13.82 -1.71 -3.12
C ALA A 224 -15.01 -1.22 -2.27
N ILE A 225 -14.77 -0.31 -1.32
CA ILE A 225 -15.82 0.38 -0.56
C ILE A 225 -16.57 1.35 -1.47
N ALA A 226 -15.85 2.26 -2.14
CA ALA A 226 -16.42 3.31 -2.99
C ALA A 226 -17.27 2.77 -4.15
N ALA A 227 -16.89 1.63 -4.73
CA ALA A 227 -17.63 0.97 -5.80
C ALA A 227 -19.02 0.45 -5.38
N GLN A 228 -19.33 0.47 -4.09
CA GLN A 228 -20.63 0.06 -3.55
C GLN A 228 -21.46 1.24 -3.05
N GLN A 229 -20.97 2.46 -3.19
CA GLN A 229 -21.63 3.69 -2.72
C GLN A 229 -22.08 4.56 -3.90
N ASP A 230 -22.93 5.55 -3.61
CA ASP A 230 -23.24 6.61 -4.56
C ASP A 230 -22.01 7.50 -4.84
N PRO A 231 -21.99 8.29 -5.93
CA PRO A 231 -20.82 9.07 -6.32
C PRO A 231 -20.33 10.09 -5.27
N GLU A 232 -21.23 10.66 -4.48
CA GLU A 232 -20.88 11.68 -3.49
C GLU A 232 -20.23 11.05 -2.25
N THR A 233 -20.82 9.95 -1.79
CA THR A 233 -20.25 9.12 -0.71
C THR A 233 -18.93 8.49 -1.14
N ALA A 234 -18.84 7.97 -2.36
CA ALA A 234 -17.61 7.40 -2.92
C ALA A 234 -16.45 8.41 -2.90
N LYS A 235 -16.69 9.67 -3.31
CA LYS A 235 -15.69 10.74 -3.23
C LYS A 235 -15.24 11.00 -1.79
N SER A 236 -16.18 10.98 -0.85
CA SER A 236 -15.89 11.15 0.58
C SER A 236 -15.10 9.98 1.14
N VAL A 237 -15.45 8.73 0.80
CA VAL A 237 -14.73 7.52 1.17
C VAL A 237 -13.28 7.61 0.73
N LEU A 238 -13.03 7.94 -0.54
CA LEU A 238 -11.66 8.06 -1.04
C LEU A 238 -10.87 9.18 -0.33
N ALA A 239 -11.51 10.32 -0.02
CA ALA A 239 -10.86 11.41 0.69
C ALA A 239 -10.53 11.08 2.16
N PHE A 240 -11.46 10.43 2.87
CA PHE A 240 -11.24 10.00 4.27
C PHE A 240 -10.18 8.89 4.35
N ALA A 241 -10.23 7.92 3.44
CA ALA A 241 -9.20 6.90 3.31
C ALA A 241 -7.82 7.51 3.02
N ALA A 242 -7.76 8.53 2.17
CA ALA A 242 -6.54 9.22 1.81
C ALA A 242 -5.94 9.97 3.01
N ALA A 243 -6.78 10.71 3.73
CA ALA A 243 -6.40 11.44 4.93
C ALA A 243 -5.92 10.47 6.02
N SER A 244 -6.67 9.39 6.24
CA SER A 244 -6.29 8.33 7.18
C SER A 244 -4.93 7.75 6.83
N ASN A 245 -4.73 7.30 5.59
CA ASN A 245 -3.46 6.69 5.17
C ASN A 245 -2.27 7.66 5.28
N LEU A 246 -2.50 8.95 5.02
CA LEU A 246 -1.46 9.97 5.16
C LEU A 246 -1.05 10.15 6.63
N ILE A 247 -2.02 10.20 7.55
CA ILE A 247 -1.76 10.26 9.00
C ILE A 247 -0.99 9.01 9.45
N THR A 248 -1.43 7.81 9.05
CA THR A 248 -0.76 6.56 9.38
C THR A 248 0.69 6.54 8.87
N THR A 249 0.92 7.07 7.66
CA THR A 249 2.27 7.09 7.06
C THR A 249 3.19 8.11 7.75
N THR A 250 2.67 9.28 8.15
CA THR A 250 3.47 10.36 8.73
C THR A 250 3.66 10.22 10.24
N ILE A 251 2.57 10.00 10.99
CA ILE A 251 2.55 9.98 12.46
C ILE A 251 2.56 8.53 12.98
N GLY A 252 2.00 7.58 12.23
CA GLY A 252 1.89 6.18 12.64
C GLY A 252 3.22 5.50 12.93
N THR A 253 4.34 5.96 12.36
CA THR A 253 5.69 5.47 12.72
C THR A 253 6.01 5.71 14.20
N TYR A 254 5.67 6.88 14.75
CA TYR A 254 5.89 7.21 16.16
C TYR A 254 4.95 6.41 17.07
N PHE A 255 3.69 6.25 16.66
CA PHE A 255 2.75 5.35 17.35
C PHE A 255 3.28 3.91 17.37
N THR A 256 3.81 3.44 16.24
CA THR A 256 4.39 2.09 16.13
C THR A 256 5.54 1.91 17.11
N LEU A 257 6.47 2.88 17.15
CA LEU A 257 7.66 2.82 17.99
C LEU A 257 7.35 2.93 19.49
N PHE A 258 6.51 3.89 19.88
CA PHE A 258 6.30 4.26 21.29
C PHE A 258 5.09 3.60 21.94
N ILE A 259 4.12 3.11 21.15
CA ILE A 259 2.87 2.53 21.69
C ILE A 259 2.72 1.08 21.22
N SER A 260 2.66 0.86 19.90
CA SER A 260 2.31 -0.46 19.36
C SER A 260 3.34 -1.53 19.71
N LEU A 261 4.63 -1.29 19.45
CA LEU A 261 5.68 -2.27 19.74
C LEU A 261 5.79 -2.58 21.24
N PRO A 262 5.83 -1.61 22.16
CA PRO A 262 5.75 -1.89 23.60
C PRO A 262 4.52 -2.70 23.99
N LEU A 263 3.35 -2.39 23.40
CA LEU A 263 2.10 -3.10 23.67
C LEU A 263 2.14 -4.54 23.16
N ALA A 264 2.70 -4.79 21.97
CA ALA A 264 2.88 -6.14 21.42
C ALA A 264 3.82 -6.97 22.30
N VAL A 265 4.93 -6.39 22.77
CA VAL A 265 5.86 -7.05 23.70
C VAL A 265 5.19 -7.33 25.06
N TRP A 266 4.37 -6.42 25.56
CA TRP A 266 3.58 -6.64 26.77
C TRP A 266 2.54 -7.74 26.57
N GLY A 267 1.75 -7.67 25.50
CA GLY A 267 0.74 -8.66 25.14
C GLY A 267 1.35 -10.05 24.97
N TYR A 268 2.54 -10.15 24.38
CA TYR A 268 3.26 -11.42 24.24
C TYR A 268 3.60 -12.01 25.61
N ARG A 269 4.14 -11.19 26.52
CA ARG A 269 4.49 -11.63 27.89
C ARG A 269 3.29 -12.10 28.69
N VAL A 270 2.11 -11.52 28.45
CA VAL A 270 0.87 -11.89 29.15
C VAL A 270 0.20 -13.12 28.51
N LEU A 271 0.12 -13.15 27.19
CA LEU A 271 -0.65 -14.17 26.46
C LEU A 271 0.15 -15.46 26.22
N GLU A 272 1.47 -15.40 25.99
CA GLU A 272 2.27 -16.60 25.70
C GLU A 272 2.14 -17.67 26.81
N PRO A 273 2.19 -17.35 28.10
CA PRO A 273 2.02 -18.35 29.15
C PRO A 273 0.61 -18.96 29.20
N LEU A 274 -0.40 -18.19 28.79
CA LEU A 274 -1.82 -18.56 28.89
C LEU A 274 -2.28 -19.43 27.71
N ILE A 275 -1.95 -19.02 26.49
CA ILE A 275 -2.45 -19.64 25.24
C ILE A 275 -1.35 -20.25 24.38
N GLY A 276 -0.09 -19.84 24.59
CA GLY A 276 1.04 -20.32 23.79
C GLY A 276 1.54 -21.71 24.18
N ARG A 277 1.22 -22.21 25.37
CA ARG A 277 1.71 -23.52 25.87
C ARG A 277 0.73 -24.68 25.69
N THR A 278 -0.50 -24.42 25.26
CA THR A 278 -1.59 -25.40 25.25
C THR A 278 -1.74 -26.14 23.92
N THR A 279 -1.03 -25.73 22.87
CA THR A 279 -1.20 -26.29 21.53
C THR A 279 -0.09 -27.28 21.16
N LYS A 280 -0.45 -28.37 20.46
CA LYS A 280 0.50 -29.36 19.91
C LYS A 280 1.59 -28.72 19.03
N ALA A 281 1.28 -27.57 18.43
CA ALA A 281 2.20 -26.75 17.66
C ALA A 281 3.40 -26.25 18.47
N SER A 282 3.22 -25.99 19.76
CA SER A 282 4.25 -25.48 20.68
C SER A 282 5.17 -26.57 21.24
N ALA A 283 4.78 -27.84 21.10
CA ALA A 283 5.54 -29.02 21.52
C ALA A 283 6.48 -29.55 20.43
N GLN A 284 6.35 -29.09 19.19
CA GLN A 284 7.31 -29.39 18.13
C GLN A 284 8.55 -28.51 18.30
N PRO A 285 9.78 -29.06 18.19
CA PRO A 285 10.98 -28.23 18.09
C PRO A 285 10.80 -27.23 16.95
N GLU A 286 11.07 -25.95 17.21
CA GLU A 286 11.13 -24.94 16.16
C GLU A 286 12.14 -25.43 15.11
N ALA A 287 11.64 -25.85 13.95
CA ALA A 287 12.51 -26.04 12.80
C ALA A 287 13.23 -24.71 12.57
N ALA A 288 14.54 -24.73 12.33
CA ALA A 288 15.31 -23.52 12.10
C ALA A 288 14.61 -22.68 11.01
N SER A 289 13.97 -21.58 11.42
CA SER A 289 13.27 -20.70 10.50
C SER A 289 14.31 -20.12 9.55
N PRO A 290 14.13 -20.27 8.21
CA PRO A 290 15.12 -19.84 7.24
C PRO A 290 15.44 -18.35 7.39
N SER A 291 16.71 -17.96 7.17
CA SER A 291 17.11 -16.56 7.16
C SER A 291 16.39 -15.83 6.02
N LEU A 292 15.48 -14.94 6.40
CA LEU A 292 14.74 -14.09 5.45
C LEU A 292 15.55 -12.86 5.06
N GLY A 293 16.42 -12.36 5.95
CA GLY A 293 17.24 -11.17 5.76
C GLY A 293 18.29 -11.28 4.64
N GLU A 294 18.68 -12.50 4.25
CA GLU A 294 19.67 -12.71 3.18
C GLU A 294 19.10 -12.52 1.77
N VAL A 295 17.78 -12.58 1.59
CA VAL A 295 17.16 -12.41 0.28
C VAL A 295 16.98 -10.92 0.00
N ARG A 296 17.66 -10.42 -1.04
CA ARG A 296 17.48 -9.03 -1.47
C ARG A 296 16.04 -8.83 -1.95
N THR A 297 15.29 -8.02 -1.24
CA THR A 297 13.89 -7.66 -1.56
C THR A 297 13.75 -6.17 -1.89
N GLU A 298 14.68 -5.34 -1.41
CA GLU A 298 14.67 -3.89 -1.63
C GLU A 298 15.02 -3.52 -3.08
N ALA A 299 14.19 -2.64 -3.64
CA ALA A 299 14.38 -2.09 -4.97
C ALA A 299 15.52 -1.06 -5.00
N PRO A 300 16.30 -0.99 -6.10
CA PRO A 300 17.30 0.05 -6.25
C PRO A 300 16.66 1.44 -6.35
N ALA A 301 17.32 2.45 -5.81
CA ALA A 301 16.88 3.84 -5.96
C ALA A 301 17.11 4.32 -7.41
N LEU A 302 16.09 4.91 -8.02
CA LEU A 302 16.24 5.55 -9.34
C LEU A 302 16.94 6.90 -9.23
N GLY A 303 17.88 7.14 -10.14
CA GLY A 303 18.41 8.48 -10.40
C GLY A 303 17.30 9.44 -10.84
N TYR A 304 17.56 10.76 -10.82
CA TYR A 304 16.49 11.73 -11.03
C TYR A 304 15.84 11.65 -12.42
N GLY A 305 16.63 11.40 -13.47
CA GLY A 305 16.08 11.16 -14.81
C GLY A 305 15.15 9.94 -14.86
N GLY A 306 15.48 8.87 -14.13
CA GLY A 306 14.63 7.69 -13.99
C GLY A 306 13.33 7.98 -13.23
N LYS A 307 13.38 8.83 -12.19
CA LYS A 307 12.17 9.29 -11.48
C LYS A 307 11.26 10.13 -12.38
N LEU A 308 11.83 11.08 -13.13
CA LEU A 308 11.07 11.90 -14.09
C LEU A 308 10.41 11.04 -15.15
N LEU A 309 11.13 10.07 -15.73
CA LEU A 309 10.58 9.11 -16.67
C LEU A 309 9.42 8.32 -16.04
N ALA A 310 9.62 7.81 -14.81
CA ALA A 310 8.58 7.07 -14.10
C ALA A 310 7.32 7.91 -13.87
N TRP A 311 7.44 9.18 -13.47
CA TRP A 311 6.30 10.09 -13.32
C TRP A 311 5.59 10.37 -14.64
N ILE A 312 6.33 10.64 -15.72
CA ILE A 312 5.74 10.90 -17.05
C ILE A 312 5.02 9.66 -17.58
N VAL A 313 5.63 8.49 -17.46
CA VAL A 313 5.05 7.24 -17.96
C VAL A 313 3.81 6.84 -17.16
N THR A 314 3.87 6.94 -15.83
CA THR A 314 2.71 6.66 -14.97
C THR A 314 1.58 7.65 -15.20
N ALA A 315 1.89 8.94 -15.42
CA ALA A 315 0.93 9.97 -15.82
C ALA A 315 0.28 9.67 -17.18
N ALA A 316 1.06 9.27 -18.19
CA ALA A 316 0.53 8.89 -19.49
C ALA A 316 -0.36 7.65 -19.41
N MET A 317 0.04 6.64 -18.64
CA MET A 317 -0.77 5.45 -18.37
C MET A 317 -2.08 5.80 -17.64
N ALA A 318 -2.05 6.73 -16.70
CA ALA A 318 -3.23 7.20 -16.00
C ALA A 318 -4.23 7.90 -16.94
N LEU A 319 -3.76 8.75 -17.86
CA LEU A 319 -4.61 9.36 -18.88
C LEU A 319 -5.27 8.32 -19.80
N VAL A 320 -4.54 7.24 -20.13
CA VAL A 320 -5.10 6.13 -20.91
C VAL A 320 -6.16 5.38 -20.11
N CYS A 321 -5.95 5.12 -18.81
CA CYS A 321 -6.97 4.55 -17.94
C CYS A 321 -8.23 5.42 -17.89
N ASP A 322 -8.08 6.73 -17.65
CA ASP A 322 -9.20 7.67 -17.58
C ASP A 322 -10.00 7.69 -18.90
N TRP A 323 -9.30 7.61 -20.03
CA TRP A 323 -9.93 7.55 -21.34
C TRP A 323 -10.73 6.26 -21.57
N ILE A 324 -10.18 5.12 -21.18
CA ILE A 324 -10.86 3.82 -21.35
C ILE A 324 -12.04 3.67 -20.38
N ALA A 325 -11.85 4.03 -19.11
CA ALA A 325 -12.83 3.81 -18.07
C ALA A 325 -13.99 4.83 -18.09
N HIS A 326 -13.69 6.11 -18.38
CA HIS A 326 -14.64 7.21 -18.24
C HIS A 326 -14.87 8.00 -19.54
N GLY A 327 -14.15 7.68 -20.62
CA GLY A 327 -14.25 8.41 -21.89
C GLY A 327 -13.60 9.79 -21.88
N THR A 328 -12.92 10.18 -20.80
CA THR A 328 -12.22 11.46 -20.69
C THR A 328 -11.08 11.49 -21.70
N THR A 329 -11.15 12.41 -22.67
CA THR A 329 -10.07 12.50 -23.67
C THR A 329 -8.74 12.83 -22.99
N PRO A 330 -7.60 12.27 -23.43
CA PRO A 330 -6.30 12.55 -22.82
C PRO A 330 -5.98 14.04 -22.76
N LEU A 331 -6.44 14.82 -23.75
CA LEU A 331 -6.27 16.27 -23.77
C LEU A 331 -7.06 16.99 -22.67
N ALA A 332 -8.27 16.52 -22.34
CA ALA A 332 -9.09 17.07 -21.27
C ALA A 332 -8.52 16.71 -19.87
N GLY A 333 -7.95 15.51 -19.71
CA GLY A 333 -7.32 15.07 -18.46
C GLY A 333 -5.89 15.62 -18.27
N LEU A 334 -5.23 16.10 -19.33
CA LEU A 334 -3.84 16.55 -19.30
C LEU A 334 -3.56 17.65 -18.27
N PRO A 335 -4.40 18.71 -18.11
CA PRO A 335 -4.13 19.75 -17.13
C PRO A 335 -4.10 19.24 -15.69
N GLY A 336 -5.04 18.37 -15.31
CA GLY A 336 -5.08 17.81 -13.96
C GLY A 336 -3.87 16.91 -13.66
N ILE A 337 -3.49 16.05 -14.60
CA ILE A 337 -2.29 15.22 -14.50
C ILE A 337 -1.01 16.06 -14.47
N ALA A 338 -0.93 17.13 -15.26
CA ALA A 338 0.21 18.04 -15.24
C ALA A 338 0.36 18.73 -13.88
N ILE A 339 -0.74 19.15 -13.25
CA ILE A 339 -0.75 19.68 -11.89
C ILE A 339 -0.25 18.62 -10.90
N MET A 340 -0.71 17.38 -11.01
CA MET A 340 -0.27 16.29 -10.12
C MET A 340 1.23 16.01 -10.24
N VAL A 341 1.75 15.94 -11.48
CA VAL A 341 3.19 15.77 -11.75
C VAL A 341 3.97 16.97 -11.23
N GLY A 342 3.48 18.20 -11.44
CA GLY A 342 4.08 19.41 -10.92
C GLY A 342 4.18 19.42 -9.39
N ALA A 343 3.09 19.10 -8.69
CA ALA A 343 3.07 18.97 -7.24
C ALA A 343 4.02 17.87 -6.74
N THR A 344 4.14 16.77 -7.48
CA THR A 344 5.07 15.68 -7.19
C THR A 344 6.53 16.13 -7.29
N ILE A 345 6.88 16.85 -8.37
CA ILE A 345 8.23 17.39 -8.59
C ILE A 345 8.58 18.40 -7.50
N VAL A 346 7.67 19.33 -7.19
CA VAL A 346 7.88 20.35 -6.16
C VAL A 346 8.06 19.71 -4.78
N GLY A 347 7.21 18.74 -4.43
CA GLY A 347 7.32 18.03 -3.15
C GLY A 347 8.61 17.20 -3.01
N ASP A 348 9.02 16.45 -4.05
CA ASP A 348 10.30 15.72 -4.03
C ASP A 348 11.50 16.68 -3.99
N ALA A 349 11.42 17.85 -4.64
CA ALA A 349 12.44 18.89 -4.56
C ALA A 349 12.55 19.48 -3.14
N GLN A 350 11.43 19.80 -2.49
CA GLN A 350 11.41 20.27 -1.09
C GLN A 350 12.01 19.22 -0.14
N ALA A 351 11.69 17.94 -0.34
CA ALA A 351 12.27 16.85 0.43
C ALA A 351 13.80 16.79 0.30
N ARG A 352 14.36 17.11 -0.87
CA ARG A 352 15.82 17.18 -1.08
C ARG A 352 16.44 18.40 -0.43
N VAL A 353 15.83 19.58 -0.59
CA VAL A 353 16.32 20.83 -0.01
C VAL A 353 16.37 20.76 1.51
N THR A 354 15.42 20.06 2.13
CA THR A 354 15.36 19.84 3.59
C THR A 354 16.26 18.70 4.08
N GLY A 355 17.15 18.18 3.21
CA GLY A 355 18.08 17.09 3.56
C GLY A 355 17.39 15.75 3.83
N ARG A 356 16.17 15.54 3.30
CA ARG A 356 15.34 14.33 3.49
C ARG A 356 15.02 14.01 4.95
N ARG A 357 15.07 15.00 5.84
CA ARG A 357 14.62 14.84 7.24
C ARG A 357 13.14 14.48 7.33
N ILE A 358 12.35 15.01 6.41
CA ILE A 358 10.93 14.68 6.23
C ILE A 358 10.79 13.91 4.91
N PRO A 359 10.09 12.76 4.88
CA PRO A 359 9.91 11.96 3.68
C PRO A 359 9.25 12.72 2.52
N ALA A 360 9.61 12.38 1.28
CA ALA A 360 9.03 13.01 0.09
C ALA A 360 7.51 12.86 0.01
N VAL A 361 6.96 11.74 0.50
CA VAL A 361 5.51 11.51 0.59
C VAL A 361 4.81 12.61 1.38
N CYS A 362 5.40 13.06 2.49
CA CYS A 362 4.83 14.13 3.31
C CYS A 362 4.84 15.47 2.55
N TRP A 363 5.98 15.83 1.94
CA TRP A 363 6.08 17.07 1.17
C TRP A 363 5.13 17.11 -0.03
N VAL A 364 5.08 16.03 -0.82
CA VAL A 364 4.16 15.92 -1.97
C VAL A 364 2.71 16.05 -1.52
N SER A 365 2.34 15.37 -0.42
CA SER A 365 0.98 15.46 0.12
C SER A 365 0.61 16.87 0.56
N VAL A 366 1.50 17.59 1.23
CA VAL A 366 1.27 18.97 1.71
C VAL A 366 1.13 19.93 0.53
N VAL A 367 2.03 19.83 -0.47
CA VAL A 367 1.95 20.66 -1.68
C VAL A 367 0.64 20.42 -2.40
N ALA A 368 0.30 19.16 -2.69
CA ALA A 368 -0.94 18.83 -3.39
C ALA A 368 -2.19 19.23 -2.61
N MET A 369 -2.22 18.97 -1.30
CA MET A 369 -3.33 19.37 -0.43
C MET A 369 -3.51 20.88 -0.37
N PHE A 370 -2.41 21.65 -0.32
CA PHE A 370 -2.48 23.11 -0.35
C PHE A 370 -3.14 23.62 -1.63
N LEU A 371 -2.79 23.05 -2.80
CA LEU A 371 -3.30 23.51 -4.10
C LEU A 371 -4.83 23.51 -4.21
N THR A 372 -5.51 22.57 -3.55
CA THR A 372 -6.99 22.47 -3.52
C THR A 372 -7.62 22.86 -2.18
N SER A 373 -6.81 23.32 -1.22
CA SER A 373 -7.30 23.78 0.08
C SER A 373 -8.07 25.12 -0.01
N PRO A 374 -8.94 25.44 0.95
CA PRO A 374 -9.61 26.75 1.02
C PRO A 374 -8.65 27.96 1.07
N TRP A 375 -7.38 27.74 1.41
CA TRP A 375 -6.36 28.79 1.47
C TRP A 375 -5.67 29.07 0.13
N SER A 376 -5.86 28.21 -0.87
CA SER A 376 -5.29 28.42 -2.20
C SER A 376 -6.21 29.32 -3.05
N PRO A 377 -5.69 30.42 -3.62
CA PRO A 377 -6.47 31.30 -4.50
C PRO A 377 -7.02 30.60 -5.75
N TRP A 378 -6.38 29.49 -6.17
CA TRP A 378 -6.75 28.73 -7.36
C TRP A 378 -7.43 27.40 -7.05
N ALA A 379 -7.90 27.21 -5.82
CA ALA A 379 -8.41 25.93 -5.35
C ALA A 379 -9.56 25.38 -6.20
N SER A 380 -10.53 26.23 -6.58
CA SER A 380 -11.69 25.82 -7.37
C SER A 380 -11.31 25.44 -8.80
N GLN A 381 -10.40 26.19 -9.44
CA GLN A 381 -9.92 25.89 -10.79
C GLN A 381 -9.10 24.60 -10.79
N ILE A 382 -8.18 24.43 -9.83
CA ILE A 382 -7.35 23.22 -9.73
C ILE A 382 -8.22 22.00 -9.41
N ALA A 383 -9.18 22.13 -8.50
CA ALA A 383 -10.11 21.05 -8.18
C ALA A 383 -10.92 20.64 -9.42
N ALA A 384 -11.43 21.60 -10.21
CA ALA A 384 -12.14 21.32 -11.45
C ALA A 384 -11.25 20.59 -12.48
N LEU A 385 -10.04 21.09 -12.72
CA LEU A 385 -9.10 20.44 -13.66
C LEU A 385 -8.72 19.02 -13.21
N SER A 386 -8.45 18.83 -11.91
CA SER A 386 -8.09 17.52 -11.35
C SER A 386 -9.26 16.53 -11.28
N SER A 387 -10.50 17.01 -11.39
CA SER A 387 -11.70 16.17 -11.35
C SER A 387 -11.88 15.33 -12.61
N HIS A 388 -11.22 15.72 -13.72
CA HIS A 388 -11.16 14.93 -14.95
C HIS A 388 -10.30 13.67 -14.83
N ASN A 389 -9.45 13.59 -13.80
CA ASN A 389 -8.61 12.43 -13.55
C ASN A 389 -9.21 11.59 -12.45
N ASP A 390 -9.50 10.33 -12.74
CA ASP A 390 -10.11 9.45 -11.77
C ASP A 390 -9.08 8.89 -10.79
N PHE A 391 -9.52 8.59 -9.58
CA PHE A 391 -8.70 7.94 -8.57
C PHE A 391 -8.18 6.58 -9.04
N LEU A 392 -9.04 5.77 -9.68
CA LEU A 392 -8.67 4.45 -10.19
C LEU A 392 -7.65 4.59 -11.33
N GLY A 393 -7.81 5.61 -12.18
CA GLY A 393 -6.90 5.86 -13.31
C GLY A 393 -5.45 6.07 -12.89
N VAL A 394 -5.21 6.77 -11.77
CA VAL A 394 -3.86 6.97 -11.22
C VAL A 394 -3.35 5.73 -10.46
N THR A 395 -4.26 4.93 -9.91
CA THR A 395 -3.94 3.75 -9.10
C THR A 395 -3.55 2.54 -9.95
N THR A 396 -4.26 2.29 -11.06
CA THR A 396 -4.03 1.12 -11.90
C THR A 396 -2.55 1.01 -12.34
N PRO A 397 -1.89 2.05 -12.89
CA PRO A 397 -0.49 1.97 -13.29
C PRO A 397 0.45 1.58 -12.12
N MET A 398 0.22 2.14 -10.93
CA MET A 398 1.00 1.81 -9.74
C MET A 398 0.86 0.31 -9.39
N LEU A 399 -0.36 -0.23 -9.41
CA LEU A 399 -0.60 -1.64 -9.11
C LEU A 399 -0.08 -2.60 -10.18
N VAL A 400 -0.02 -2.18 -11.45
CA VAL A 400 0.64 -2.97 -12.50
C VAL A 400 2.13 -3.16 -12.19
N PHE A 401 2.84 -2.08 -11.85
CA PHE A 401 4.26 -2.18 -11.47
C PHE A 401 4.45 -2.99 -10.19
N ALA A 402 3.48 -2.93 -9.27
CA ALA A 402 3.50 -3.75 -8.05
C ALA A 402 3.42 -5.23 -8.44
N GLY A 403 2.46 -5.59 -9.27
CA GLY A 403 2.26 -6.95 -9.77
C GLY A 403 3.49 -7.48 -10.49
N LEU A 404 4.04 -6.71 -11.42
CA LEU A 404 5.24 -7.08 -12.17
C LEU A 404 6.47 -7.29 -11.28
N SER A 405 6.51 -6.68 -10.10
CA SER A 405 7.60 -6.82 -9.15
C SER A 405 7.46 -8.03 -8.20
N ILE A 406 6.25 -8.58 -8.00
CA ILE A 406 5.98 -9.64 -7.00
C ILE A 406 6.89 -10.86 -7.17
N ALA A 407 7.19 -11.24 -8.41
CA ALA A 407 8.00 -12.42 -8.70
C ALA A 407 9.40 -12.38 -8.06
N LYS A 408 9.97 -11.19 -7.79
CA LYS A 408 11.28 -11.04 -7.13
C LYS A 408 11.24 -11.48 -5.67
N ASP A 409 10.07 -11.38 -5.03
CA ASP A 409 9.86 -11.66 -3.61
C ASP A 409 9.40 -13.11 -3.36
N ILE A 410 9.03 -13.85 -4.42
CA ILE A 410 8.60 -15.26 -4.33
C ILE A 410 9.62 -16.18 -3.65
N PRO A 411 10.94 -16.08 -3.90
CA PRO A 411 11.92 -16.89 -3.19
C PRO A 411 11.91 -16.69 -1.68
N ALA A 412 11.73 -15.45 -1.22
CA ALA A 412 11.59 -15.13 0.20
C ALA A 412 10.24 -15.59 0.74
N PHE A 413 9.15 -15.36 -0.01
CA PHE A 413 7.81 -15.80 0.39
C PHE A 413 7.71 -17.33 0.56
N ARG A 414 8.36 -18.12 -0.30
CA ARG A 414 8.39 -19.60 -0.19
C ARG A 414 9.06 -20.12 1.07
N ARG A 415 9.88 -19.29 1.72
CA ARG A 415 10.52 -19.59 3.01
C ARG A 415 9.56 -19.34 4.20
N LEU A 416 8.44 -18.66 3.97
CA LEU A 416 7.44 -18.39 5.01
C LEU A 416 6.52 -19.60 5.24
N GLY A 417 6.22 -19.87 6.50
CA GLY A 417 5.21 -20.86 6.87
C GLY A 417 3.79 -20.34 6.65
N TRP A 418 2.85 -21.22 6.28
CA TRP A 418 1.44 -20.83 6.09
C TRP A 418 0.83 -20.17 7.33
N ARG A 419 1.29 -20.53 8.53
CA ARG A 419 0.81 -19.98 9.81
C ARG A 419 1.07 -18.48 9.91
N ILE A 420 2.26 -18.02 9.52
CA ILE A 420 2.61 -16.59 9.61
C ILE A 420 1.89 -15.77 8.54
N VAL A 421 1.65 -16.37 7.37
CA VAL A 421 0.83 -15.76 6.31
C VAL A 421 -0.61 -15.56 6.79
N LEU A 422 -1.19 -16.54 7.49
CA LEU A 422 -2.52 -16.40 8.08
C LEU A 422 -2.57 -15.32 9.17
N VAL A 423 -1.57 -15.28 10.05
CA VAL A 423 -1.44 -14.21 11.06
C VAL A 423 -1.40 -12.84 10.39
N SER A 424 -0.65 -12.71 9.29
CA SER A 424 -0.59 -11.46 8.53
C SER A 424 -1.94 -11.02 8.01
N PHE A 425 -2.72 -11.92 7.40
CA PHE A 425 -4.07 -11.59 6.96
C PHE A 425 -4.98 -11.15 8.10
N VAL A 426 -4.89 -11.83 9.26
CA VAL A 426 -5.69 -11.46 10.43
C VAL A 426 -5.22 -10.15 11.07
N ALA A 427 -3.92 -9.87 11.08
CA ALA A 427 -3.38 -8.60 11.52
C ALA A 427 -3.88 -7.47 10.62
N ASN A 428 -3.78 -7.62 9.29
CA ASN A 428 -4.31 -6.67 8.31
C ASN A 428 -5.83 -6.43 8.48
N ALA A 429 -6.61 -7.50 8.65
CA ALA A 429 -8.05 -7.39 8.93
C ALA A 429 -8.33 -6.69 10.27
N GLY A 430 -7.52 -6.97 11.29
CA GLY A 430 -7.58 -6.31 12.59
C GLY A 430 -7.29 -4.82 12.50
N THR A 431 -6.27 -4.41 11.74
CA THR A 431 -5.97 -3.00 11.46
C THR A 431 -7.18 -2.29 10.88
N PHE A 432 -7.82 -2.91 9.88
CA PHE A 432 -8.96 -2.35 9.18
C PHE A 432 -10.19 -2.26 10.09
N ILE A 433 -10.57 -3.35 10.77
CA ILE A 433 -11.72 -3.39 11.66
C ILE A 433 -11.51 -2.47 12.86
N GLY A 434 -10.32 -2.51 13.48
CA GLY A 434 -10.01 -1.74 14.67
C GLY A 434 -10.16 -0.23 14.43
N ALA A 435 -9.59 0.29 13.34
CA ALA A 435 -9.76 1.70 12.98
C ALA A 435 -11.19 2.02 12.54
N THR A 436 -11.86 1.11 11.82
CA THR A 436 -13.29 1.26 11.48
C THR A 436 -14.15 1.40 12.74
N LEU A 437 -13.92 0.57 13.76
CA LEU A 437 -14.65 0.61 15.03
C LEU A 437 -14.41 1.92 15.76
N VAL A 438 -13.15 2.37 15.87
CA VAL A 438 -12.84 3.66 16.48
C VAL A 438 -13.54 4.79 15.74
N ALA A 439 -13.45 4.82 14.42
CA ALA A 439 -14.14 5.82 13.59
C ALA A 439 -15.66 5.80 13.79
N GLN A 440 -16.26 4.60 13.85
CA GLN A 440 -17.69 4.43 14.09
C GLN A 440 -18.13 4.96 15.46
N LEU A 441 -17.31 4.75 16.50
CA LEU A 441 -17.57 5.24 17.85
C LEU A 441 -17.55 6.77 17.94
N PHE A 442 -16.77 7.43 17.09
CA PHE A 442 -16.71 8.88 17.00
C PHE A 442 -17.80 9.50 16.11
N HIS A 443 -18.72 8.68 15.56
CA HIS A 443 -19.85 9.13 14.73
C HIS A 443 -19.42 10.06 13.57
N ILE A 444 -18.41 9.63 12.80
CA ILE A 444 -17.98 10.32 11.57
C ILE A 444 -19.11 10.42 10.55
#